data_AF-A0A497K1K9-F1
#
_entry.id   AF-A0A497K1K9-F1
#
_cell.length_a   1.000
_cell.length_b   1.000
_cell.length_c   1.000
_cell.angle_alpha   90.00
_cell.angle_beta   90.00
_cell.angle_gamma   90.00
#
_symmetry.space_group_name_H-M   'P 1'
#
loop_
_entity.id
_entity.type
_entity.pdbx_description
1 polymer ?
#
loop_
_entity_poly.entity_id
_entity_poly.type
_entity_poly.pdbx_seq_one_letter_code
_entity_poly.pdbx_strand_id
1 'polypeptide(L)'
;MERFLPILQTIQTRLRELLRRNEQYMLHWDVPKIRGVGEDLIDLAWDVSSDLIEVEHRILYRSLSEAGLGIWNRASEVQNRSLTKEDKEYFKSVHEALGNLCEKIETGEYYKALQEVASKINYKKR
;
A
#
# COMPACT_ATOMS: atom_id res chain seq x y z
N MET A 1 7.90 2.54 -20.14
CA MET A 1 6.71 2.65 -19.27
C MET A 1 5.79 1.43 -19.35
N GLU A 2 5.66 0.74 -20.50
CA GLU A 2 4.80 -0.46 -20.59
C GLU A 2 5.20 -1.60 -19.64
N ARG A 3 6.49 -1.78 -19.35
CA ARG A 3 6.99 -2.73 -18.32
C ARG A 3 6.45 -2.48 -16.91
N PHE A 4 5.88 -1.29 -16.67
CA PHE A 4 5.30 -0.93 -15.37
C PHE A 4 3.89 -1.47 -15.17
N LEU A 5 3.14 -1.72 -16.26
CA LEU A 5 1.75 -2.17 -16.19
C LEU A 5 1.60 -3.57 -15.52
N PRO A 6 2.42 -4.58 -15.85
CA PRO A 6 2.36 -5.88 -15.16
C PRO A 6 2.66 -5.77 -13.66
N ILE A 7 3.57 -4.86 -13.27
CA ILE A 7 3.92 -4.61 -11.88
C ILE A 7 2.73 -4.00 -11.14
N LEU A 8 2.10 -2.98 -11.74
CA LEU A 8 0.89 -2.35 -11.22
C LEU A 8 -0.25 -3.35 -11.06
N GLN A 9 -0.45 -4.25 -12.03
CA GLN A 9 -1.49 -5.27 -11.96
C GLN A 9 -1.25 -6.26 -10.82
N THR A 10 0.00 -6.67 -10.61
CA THR A 10 0.41 -7.53 -9.50
C THR A 10 0.14 -6.86 -8.15
N ILE A 11 0.56 -5.60 -8.01
CA ILE A 11 0.31 -4.80 -6.80
C ILE A 11 -1.19 -4.64 -6.56
N GLN A 12 -1.96 -4.26 -7.58
CA GLN A 12 -3.41 -4.05 -7.47
C GLN A 12 -4.13 -5.31 -7.01
N THR A 13 -3.82 -6.46 -7.60
CA THR A 13 -4.49 -7.73 -7.27
C THR A 13 -4.23 -8.12 -5.81
N ARG A 14 -2.97 -8.11 -5.39
CA ARG A 14 -2.59 -8.49 -4.02
C ARG A 14 -3.08 -7.47 -2.99
N LEU A 15 -2.98 -6.19 -3.30
CA LEU A 15 -3.47 -5.12 -2.42
C LEU A 15 -5.00 -5.19 -2.24
N ARG A 16 -5.76 -5.52 -3.30
CA ARG A 16 -7.22 -5.69 -3.21
C ARG A 16 -7.60 -6.84 -2.27
N GLU A 17 -6.88 -7.95 -2.36
CA GLU A 17 -7.08 -9.08 -1.46
C GLU A 17 -6.77 -8.72 0.00
N LEU A 18 -5.65 -8.00 0.23
CA LEU A 18 -5.25 -7.53 1.55
C LEU A 18 -6.29 -6.61 2.17
N LEU A 19 -6.80 -5.64 1.40
CA LEU A 19 -7.84 -4.72 1.85
C LEU A 19 -9.11 -5.47 2.24
N ARG A 20 -9.57 -6.41 1.42
CA ARG A 20 -10.75 -7.24 1.73
C ARG A 20 -10.58 -8.00 3.04
N ARG A 21 -9.43 -8.63 3.28
CA ARG A 21 -9.15 -9.33 4.53
C ARG A 21 -9.10 -8.36 5.72
N ASN A 22 -8.42 -7.24 5.55
CA ASN A 22 -8.27 -6.23 6.60
C ASN A 22 -9.62 -5.64 7.03
N GLU A 23 -10.52 -5.35 6.09
CA GLU A 23 -11.88 -4.89 6.39
C GLU A 23 -12.62 -5.89 7.30
N GLN A 24 -12.57 -7.18 6.98
CA GLN A 24 -13.18 -8.23 7.81
C GLN A 24 -12.57 -8.29 9.22
N TYR A 25 -11.27 -8.07 9.36
CA TYR A 25 -10.60 -8.05 10.65
C TYR A 25 -10.94 -6.80 11.47
N MET A 26 -11.13 -5.64 10.82
CA MET A 26 -11.54 -4.41 11.49
C MET A 26 -13.00 -4.42 11.95
N LEU A 27 -13.89 -5.23 11.36
CA LEU A 27 -15.27 -5.38 11.84
C LEU A 27 -15.33 -5.87 13.31
N HIS A 28 -14.42 -6.78 13.66
CA HIS A 28 -14.34 -7.36 15.01
C HIS A 28 -13.11 -6.88 15.78
N TRP A 29 -12.30 -6.01 15.19
CA TRP A 29 -11.02 -5.55 15.72
C TRP A 29 -10.08 -6.70 16.13
N ASP A 30 -9.91 -7.67 15.22
CA ASP A 30 -8.98 -8.80 15.39
C ASP A 30 -7.53 -8.30 15.20
N VAL A 31 -6.98 -7.69 16.26
CA VAL A 31 -5.67 -7.02 16.25
C VAL A 31 -4.53 -7.95 15.80
N PRO A 32 -4.44 -9.24 16.23
CA PRO A 32 -3.45 -10.16 15.71
C PRO A 32 -3.51 -10.33 14.18
N LYS A 33 -4.71 -10.41 13.59
CA LYS A 33 -4.84 -10.52 12.13
C LYS A 33 -4.59 -9.21 11.41
N ILE A 34 -4.97 -8.07 12.01
CA ILE A 34 -4.61 -6.74 11.49
C ILE A 34 -3.09 -6.57 11.44
N ARG A 35 -2.37 -7.03 12.48
CA ARG A 35 -0.89 -7.07 12.48
C ARG A 35 -0.35 -7.89 11.32
N GLY A 36 -0.94 -9.06 11.06
CA GLY A 36 -0.58 -9.92 9.92
C GLY A 36 -0.77 -9.25 8.57
N VAL A 37 -1.79 -8.39 8.40
CA VAL A 37 -1.94 -7.57 7.17
C VAL A 37 -0.76 -6.61 7.01
N GLY A 38 -0.24 -6.06 8.11
CA GLY A 38 0.97 -5.24 8.09
C GLY A 38 2.20 -6.00 7.57
N GLU A 39 2.36 -7.25 8.00
CA GLU A 39 3.43 -8.15 7.53
C GLU A 39 3.25 -8.46 6.03
N ASP A 40 2.04 -8.84 5.62
CA ASP A 40 1.74 -9.14 4.21
C ASP A 40 1.95 -7.93 3.28
N LEU A 41 1.74 -6.69 3.76
CA LEU A 41 2.03 -5.46 3.01
C LEU A 41 3.53 -5.21 2.83
N ILE A 42 4.31 -5.49 3.87
CA ILE A 42 5.78 -5.42 3.81
C ILE A 42 6.27 -6.46 2.80
N ASP A 43 5.78 -7.69 2.88
CA ASP A 43 6.13 -8.77 1.95
C ASP A 43 5.75 -8.42 0.52
N LEU A 44 4.55 -7.88 0.29
CA LEU A 44 4.15 -7.38 -1.03
C LEU A 44 5.14 -6.34 -1.56
N ALA A 45 5.59 -5.39 -0.72
CA ALA A 45 6.55 -4.38 -1.12
C ALA A 45 7.90 -4.99 -1.52
N TRP A 46 8.40 -5.96 -0.73
CA TRP A 46 9.63 -6.69 -1.02
C TRP A 46 9.54 -7.49 -2.32
N ASP A 47 8.44 -8.21 -2.53
CA ASP A 47 8.24 -9.06 -3.70
C ASP A 47 8.30 -8.27 -5.02
N VAL A 48 7.80 -7.03 -5.02
CA VAL A 48 7.83 -6.17 -6.22
C VAL A 48 9.04 -5.22 -6.26
N SER A 49 9.93 -5.28 -5.27
CA SER A 49 11.01 -4.29 -5.11
C SER A 49 12.01 -4.32 -6.28
N SER A 50 12.41 -5.49 -6.74
CA SER A 50 13.30 -5.64 -7.89
C SER A 50 12.69 -5.07 -9.17
N ASP A 51 11.44 -5.42 -9.46
CA ASP A 51 10.72 -4.93 -10.64
C ASP A 51 10.53 -3.41 -10.60
N LEU A 52 10.25 -2.87 -9.41
CA LEU A 52 10.14 -1.43 -9.17
C LEU A 52 11.50 -0.70 -9.33
N ILE A 53 12.62 -1.36 -9.05
CA ILE A 53 13.95 -0.80 -9.31
C ILE A 53 14.24 -0.74 -10.81
N GLU A 54 13.87 -1.76 -11.57
CA GLU A 54 14.09 -1.79 -13.03
C GLU A 54 13.39 -0.66 -13.78
N VAL A 55 12.28 -0.18 -13.23
CA VAL A 55 11.49 0.95 -13.75
C VAL A 55 11.74 2.25 -12.98
N GLU A 56 12.80 2.29 -12.16
CA GLU A 56 13.26 3.43 -11.34
C GLU A 56 12.17 4.02 -10.41
N HIS A 57 11.17 3.22 -10.04
CA HIS A 57 9.98 3.69 -9.31
C HIS A 57 9.99 3.30 -7.84
N ARG A 58 10.49 4.20 -6.99
CA ARG A 58 10.64 3.94 -5.54
C ARG A 58 9.41 4.23 -4.68
N ILE A 59 8.41 4.94 -5.23
CA ILE A 59 7.29 5.45 -4.44
C ILE A 59 6.37 4.31 -3.97
N LEU A 60 6.01 3.38 -4.85
CA LEU A 60 5.10 2.27 -4.48
C LEU A 60 5.69 1.38 -3.40
N TYR A 61 6.97 0.99 -3.56
CA TYR A 61 7.69 0.23 -2.54
C TYR A 61 7.60 0.91 -1.18
N ARG A 62 7.89 2.21 -1.15
CA ARG A 62 7.92 3.00 0.08
C ARG A 62 6.53 3.12 0.69
N SER A 63 5.51 3.46 -0.10
CA SER A 63 4.13 3.59 0.39
C SER A 63 3.60 2.29 1.00
N LEU A 64 3.86 1.14 0.37
CA LEU A 64 3.43 -0.16 0.89
C LEU A 64 4.21 -0.54 2.16
N SER A 65 5.54 -0.37 2.15
CA SER A 65 6.39 -0.69 3.30
C SER A 65 6.06 0.18 4.52
N GLU A 66 5.90 1.49 4.34
CA GLU A 66 5.57 2.42 5.43
C GLU A 66 4.18 2.15 6.00
N ALA A 67 3.20 1.86 5.14
CA ALA A 67 1.86 1.47 5.61
C ALA A 67 1.90 0.15 6.39
N GLY A 68 2.60 -0.87 5.87
CA GLY A 68 2.75 -2.16 6.54
C GLY A 68 3.44 -2.04 7.90
N LEU A 69 4.56 -1.32 7.97
CA LEU A 69 5.26 -1.03 9.22
C LEU A 69 4.39 -0.25 10.21
N GLY A 70 3.63 0.73 9.72
CA GLY A 70 2.71 1.51 10.54
C GLY A 70 1.62 0.66 11.20
N ILE A 71 0.97 -0.21 10.42
CA ILE A 71 -0.02 -1.17 10.93
C ILE A 71 0.63 -2.11 11.93
N TRP A 72 1.77 -2.70 11.58
CA TRP A 72 2.47 -3.67 12.41
C TRP A 72 2.87 -3.07 13.77
N ASN A 73 3.49 -1.89 13.77
CA ASN A 73 3.90 -1.19 14.98
C ASN A 73 2.67 -0.88 15.85
N ARG A 74 1.64 -0.27 15.25
CA ARG A 74 0.45 0.12 16.01
C ARG A 74 -0.27 -1.09 16.59
N ALA A 75 -0.42 -2.16 15.82
CA ALA A 75 -1.07 -3.38 16.30
C ALA A 75 -0.26 -4.05 17.42
N SER A 76 1.08 -4.02 17.35
CA SER A 76 1.96 -4.56 18.39
C SER A 76 1.90 -3.73 19.68
N GLU A 77 1.78 -2.40 19.58
CA GLU A 77 1.52 -1.54 20.74
C GLU A 77 0.18 -1.87 21.38
N VAL A 78 -0.88 -1.96 20.56
CA VAL A 78 -2.24 -2.27 21.03
C VAL A 78 -2.31 -3.66 21.64
N GLN A 79 -1.55 -4.66 21.20
CA GLN A 79 -1.54 -5.98 21.84
C GLN A 79 -1.14 -5.93 23.33
N ASN A 80 -0.35 -4.93 23.72
CA ASN A 80 0.11 -4.75 25.10
C ASN A 80 -0.79 -3.82 25.94
N ARG A 81 -1.89 -3.33 25.37
CA ARG A 81 -2.86 -2.46 26.05
C ARG A 81 -4.29 -2.65 25.52
N SER A 82 -5.23 -1.82 25.95
CA SER A 82 -6.57 -1.81 25.35
C SER A 82 -6.58 -0.99 24.05
N LEU A 83 -7.33 -1.47 23.05
CA LEU A 83 -7.58 -0.76 21.80
C LEU A 83 -8.38 0.52 22.05
N THR A 84 -7.84 1.68 21.68
CA THR A 84 -8.52 2.98 21.85
C THR A 84 -9.27 3.39 20.58
N LYS A 85 -9.98 4.52 20.66
CA LYS A 85 -10.67 5.09 19.50
C LYS A 85 -9.67 5.59 18.46
N GLU A 86 -8.57 6.20 18.90
CA GLU A 86 -7.51 6.73 18.04
C GLU A 86 -6.81 5.61 17.25
N ASP A 87 -6.67 4.43 17.83
CA ASP A 87 -6.12 3.26 17.12
C ASP A 87 -7.06 2.79 16.00
N LYS A 88 -8.36 2.75 16.29
CA LYS A 88 -9.39 2.39 15.30
C LYS A 88 -9.42 3.38 14.14
N GLU A 89 -9.33 4.67 14.44
CA GLU A 89 -9.23 5.73 13.44
C GLU A 89 -7.95 5.58 12.62
N TYR A 90 -6.81 5.32 13.25
CA TYR A 90 -5.56 5.06 12.56
C TYR A 90 -5.66 3.91 11.55
N PHE A 91 -6.15 2.73 11.97
CA PHE A 91 -6.27 1.59 11.06
C PHE A 91 -7.22 1.86 9.90
N LYS A 92 -8.34 2.56 10.16
CA LYS A 92 -9.28 2.98 9.10
C LYS A 92 -8.62 3.94 8.12
N SER A 93 -7.94 4.98 8.59
CA SER A 93 -7.27 5.94 7.72
C SER A 93 -6.19 5.29 6.85
N VAL A 94 -5.42 4.34 7.39
CA VAL A 94 -4.43 3.59 6.58
C VAL A 94 -5.13 2.70 5.56
N HIS A 95 -6.20 2.00 5.95
CA HIS A 95 -7.01 1.18 5.04
C HIS A 95 -7.58 2.02 3.89
N GLU A 96 -8.18 3.17 4.18
CA GLU A 96 -8.73 4.09 3.19
C GLU A 96 -7.65 4.63 2.25
N ALA A 97 -6.48 5.01 2.77
CA ALA A 97 -5.36 5.48 1.96
C ALA A 97 -4.86 4.39 0.98
N LEU A 98 -4.73 3.15 1.46
CA LEU A 98 -4.37 1.99 0.64
C LEU A 98 -5.48 1.65 -0.38
N GLY A 99 -6.74 1.79 0.00
CA GLY A 99 -7.90 1.66 -0.88
C GLY A 99 -7.84 2.65 -2.04
N ASN A 100 -7.63 3.92 -1.74
CA ASN A 100 -7.46 4.98 -2.74
C ASN A 100 -6.28 4.71 -3.68
N LEU A 101 -5.16 4.20 -3.16
CA LEU A 101 -4.03 3.79 -3.98
C LEU A 101 -4.43 2.64 -4.92
N CYS A 102 -5.08 1.60 -4.38
CA CYS A 102 -5.52 0.43 -5.15
C CYS A 102 -6.51 0.81 -6.27
N GLU A 103 -7.46 1.70 -5.98
CA GLU A 103 -8.42 2.22 -6.95
C GLU A 103 -7.71 3.02 -8.05
N LYS A 104 -6.79 3.92 -7.70
CA LYS A 104 -6.03 4.69 -8.70
C LYS A 104 -5.19 3.82 -9.62
N ILE A 105 -4.69 2.68 -9.13
CA ILE A 105 -4.00 1.71 -9.98
C ILE A 105 -5.00 1.01 -10.90
N GLU A 106 -6.14 0.57 -10.39
CA GLU A 106 -7.20 -0.09 -11.14
C GLU A 106 -7.78 0.78 -12.27
N THR A 107 -8.04 2.06 -12.00
CA THR A 107 -8.57 3.02 -13.00
C THR A 107 -7.51 3.53 -13.96
N GLY A 108 -6.24 3.19 -13.74
CA GLY A 108 -5.09 3.68 -14.51
C GLY A 108 -4.70 5.13 -14.21
N GLU A 109 -5.38 5.81 -13.29
CA GLU A 109 -5.04 7.17 -12.86
C GLU A 109 -3.61 7.28 -12.33
N TYR A 110 -3.16 6.26 -11.58
CA TYR A 110 -1.80 6.21 -11.05
C TYR A 110 -0.77 6.22 -12.18
N TYR A 111 -0.98 5.39 -13.21
CA TYR A 111 -0.09 5.32 -14.36
C TYR A 111 -0.07 6.61 -15.17
N LYS A 112 -1.24 7.22 -15.39
CA LYS A 112 -1.36 8.53 -16.08
C LYS A 112 -0.60 9.62 -15.33
N ALA A 113 -0.75 9.71 -14.01
CA ALA A 113 -0.02 10.68 -13.18
C ALA A 113 1.50 10.51 -13.30
N LEU A 114 2.01 9.27 -13.37
CA LEU A 114 3.42 9.03 -13.60
C LEU A 114 3.89 9.47 -14.99
N GLN A 115 3.09 9.22 -16.02
CA GLN A 115 3.40 9.68 -17.39
C GLN A 115 3.49 11.21 -17.46
N GLU A 116 2.59 11.92 -16.79
CA GLU A 116 2.61 13.39 -16.72
C GLU A 116 3.88 13.92 -16.03
N VAL A 117 4.27 13.34 -14.90
CA VAL A 117 5.48 13.73 -14.17
C VAL A 117 6.73 13.46 -15.02
N ALA A 118 6.82 12.28 -15.64
CA ALA A 118 7.93 11.95 -16.53
C ALA A 118 8.04 12.90 -17.73
N SER A 119 6.90 13.29 -18.31
CA SER A 119 6.84 14.24 -19.43
C SER A 119 7.34 15.63 -19.01
N LYS A 120 6.98 16.11 -17.81
CA LYS A 120 7.46 17.39 -17.26
C LYS A 120 8.95 17.39 -16.96
N ILE A 121 9.49 16.27 -16.47
CA ILE A 121 10.94 16.11 -16.21
C ILE A 121 11.71 16.15 -17.54
N ASN A 122 11.22 15.46 -18.57
CA ASN A 122 11.85 15.45 -19.90
C ASN A 122 11.77 16.81 -20.60
N TYR A 123 10.68 17.57 -20.42
CA TYR A 123 10.56 18.92 -20.96
C TYR A 123 11.60 19.88 -20.38
N LYS A 124 11.94 19.77 -19.09
CA LYS A 124 12.97 20.60 -18.43
C LYS A 124 14.42 20.24 -18.80
N LYS A 125 14.64 19.09 -19.46
CA LYS A 125 15.97 18.64 -19.92
C LYS A 125 16.25 18.97 -21.39
N ARG A 126 15.27 19.51 -22.12
CA ARG A 126 15.41 20.01 -23.51
C ARG A 126 15.54 21.52 -23.49
#